data_AF-A0A3M1JH36-F1
#
_entry.id   AF-A0A3M1JH36-F1
#
_cell.length_a   1.000
_cell.length_b   1.000
_cell.length_c   1.000
_cell.angle_alpha   90.00
_cell.angle_beta   90.00
_cell.angle_gamma   90.00
#
_symmetry.space_group_name_H-M   'P 1'
#
loop_
_entity.id
_entity.type
_entity.pdbx_description
1 polymer ?
#
loop_
_entity_poly.entity_id
_entity_poly.type
_entity_poly.pdbx_seq_one_letter_code
_entity_poly.pdbx_strand_id
1 'polypeptide(L)'
;KFCPTGAIKFLHDDEEFALILEPAICLGTACNLCVPACPEIAVTTRPASAVPGALEKKALAAGDLTTCQRCGQPIAAGENLPTTCYACRPREQMQDYFSSLFGDKL
;
A
#
# COMPACT_ATOMS: atom_id res chain seq x y z
N LYS A 1 -8.51 -3.03 -7.06
CA LYS A 1 -8.26 -4.48 -7.29
C LYS A 1 -7.21 -4.63 -8.38
N PHE A 2 -6.03 -5.18 -8.09
CA PHE A 2 -4.92 -5.32 -9.05
C PHE A 2 -4.42 -6.77 -9.22
N CYS A 3 -4.66 -7.66 -8.25
CA CYS A 3 -4.20 -9.04 -8.32
C CYS A 3 -5.19 -9.90 -9.15
N PRO A 4 -4.80 -10.42 -10.33
CA PRO A 4 -5.72 -11.10 -11.23
C PRO A 4 -6.16 -12.46 -10.71
N THR A 5 -5.32 -13.14 -9.93
CA THR A 5 -5.65 -14.45 -9.34
C THR A 5 -6.38 -14.33 -8.00
N GLY A 6 -6.47 -13.12 -7.44
CA GLY A 6 -6.97 -12.94 -6.08
C GLY A 6 -6.01 -13.44 -4.99
N ALA A 7 -4.73 -13.67 -5.31
CA ALA A 7 -3.71 -14.06 -4.32
C ALA A 7 -3.52 -13.00 -3.22
N ILE A 8 -3.78 -11.73 -3.51
CA ILE A 8 -3.79 -10.65 -2.52
C ILE A 8 -5.23 -10.16 -2.35
N LYS A 9 -5.76 -10.25 -1.13
CA LYS A 9 -7.12 -9.84 -0.77
C LYS A 9 -7.06 -8.75 0.29
N PHE A 10 -7.80 -7.68 0.06
CA PHE A 10 -8.08 -6.69 1.08
C PHE A 10 -9.43 -7.03 1.69
N LEU A 11 -9.43 -7.36 2.98
CA LEU A 11 -10.60 -7.56 3.81
C LEU A 11 -10.71 -6.35 4.71
N HIS A 12 -11.92 -5.84 4.90
CA HIS A 12 -12.17 -4.77 5.85
C HIS A 12 -13.62 -4.80 6.30
N ASP A 13 -13.88 -4.21 7.45
CA ASP A 13 -15.17 -3.66 7.83
C ASP A 13 -15.02 -2.13 7.98
N ASP A 14 -15.88 -1.50 8.78
CA ASP A 14 -15.82 -0.05 9.01
C ASP A 14 -14.72 0.34 10.03
N GLU A 15 -14.22 -0.60 10.82
CA GLU A 15 -13.29 -0.36 11.95
C GLU A 15 -11.90 -0.95 11.72
N GLU A 16 -11.78 -2.07 11.01
CA GLU A 16 -10.53 -2.81 10.84
C GLU A 16 -10.28 -3.20 9.38
N PHE A 17 -9.01 -3.47 9.06
CA PHE A 17 -8.61 -4.05 7.78
C PHE A 17 -7.58 -5.17 7.95
N ALA A 18 -7.53 -6.04 6.94
CA ALA A 18 -6.48 -7.02 6.75
C ALA A 18 -6.13 -7.19 5.27
N LEU A 19 -4.85 -7.13 4.96
CA LEU A 19 -4.30 -7.52 3.67
C LEU A 19 -3.76 -8.94 3.77
N ILE A 20 -4.38 -9.87 3.05
CA ILE A 20 -4.05 -11.30 3.11
C ILE A 20 -3.40 -11.77 1.82
N LEU A 21 -2.33 -12.55 1.93
CA LEU A 21 -1.68 -13.28 0.85
C LEU A 21 -2.05 -14.77 0.91
N GLU A 22 -2.44 -15.32 -0.24
CA GLU A 22 -2.60 -16.75 -0.50
C GLU A 22 -1.49 -17.18 -1.48
N PRO A 23 -0.31 -17.63 -0.98
CA PRO A 23 0.86 -17.87 -1.83
C PRO A 23 0.63 -18.99 -2.85
N ALA A 24 -0.20 -19.99 -2.52
CA ALA A 24 -0.52 -21.11 -3.39
C ALA A 24 -1.13 -20.71 -4.75
N ILE A 25 -1.75 -19.53 -4.85
CA ILE A 25 -2.35 -19.00 -6.08
C ILE A 25 -1.64 -17.73 -6.59
N CYS A 26 -0.49 -17.39 -5.99
CA CYS A 26 0.34 -16.28 -6.41
C CYS A 26 1.24 -16.71 -7.57
N LEU A 27 1.17 -16.00 -8.71
CA LEU A 27 2.05 -16.23 -9.86
C LEU A 27 3.48 -15.68 -9.65
N GLY A 28 3.77 -15.14 -8.46
CA GLY A 28 5.08 -14.66 -8.07
C GLY A 28 5.63 -13.56 -9.00
N THR A 29 6.94 -13.62 -9.24
CA THR A 29 7.68 -12.66 -10.07
C THR A 29 7.30 -12.71 -11.55
N ALA A 30 6.65 -13.78 -12.02
CA ALA A 30 6.14 -13.86 -13.40
C ALA A 30 4.94 -12.92 -13.63
N CYS A 31 4.18 -12.57 -12.58
CA CYS A 31 3.09 -11.60 -12.65
C CYS A 31 3.55 -10.21 -12.18
N ASN A 32 4.06 -10.12 -10.94
CA ASN A 32 4.64 -8.91 -10.35
C ASN A 32 3.78 -7.62 -10.37
N LEU A 33 2.48 -7.69 -10.68
CA LEU A 33 1.63 -6.50 -10.86
C LEU A 33 1.38 -5.71 -9.57
N CYS A 34 1.50 -6.33 -8.40
CA CYS A 34 1.26 -5.69 -7.12
C CYS A 34 2.32 -4.62 -6.77
N VAL A 35 3.55 -4.78 -7.27
CA VAL A 35 4.66 -3.85 -7.03
C VAL A 35 4.41 -2.50 -7.71
N PRO A 36 4.23 -2.40 -9.04
CA PRO A 36 3.96 -1.12 -9.71
C PRO A 36 2.57 -0.55 -9.40
N ALA A 37 1.62 -1.39 -8.97
CA ALA A 37 0.28 -0.93 -8.59
C ALA A 37 0.24 -0.22 -7.22
N CYS A 38 1.29 -0.34 -6.39
CA CYS A 38 1.33 0.28 -5.07
C CYS A 38 1.88 1.72 -5.14
N PRO A 39 1.05 2.77 -4.94
CA PRO A 39 1.50 4.16 -5.09
C PRO A 39 2.54 4.58 -4.05
N GLU A 40 2.55 3.91 -2.90
CA GLU A 40 3.44 4.20 -1.77
C GLU A 40 4.66 3.28 -1.73
N ILE A 41 4.86 2.44 -2.76
CA ILE A 41 6.04 1.55 -2.88
C ILE A 41 6.16 0.59 -1.67
N ALA A 42 5.04 0.27 -1.03
CA ALA A 42 5.00 -0.59 0.16
C ALA A 42 5.12 -2.09 -0.15
N VAL A 43 5.04 -2.48 -1.43
CA VAL A 43 5.01 -3.88 -1.85
C VAL A 43 6.34 -4.26 -2.51
N THR A 44 6.95 -5.32 -2.01
CA THR A 44 8.11 -5.97 -2.64
C THR A 44 7.87 -7.48 -2.75
N THR A 45 8.50 -8.13 -3.72
CA THR A 45 8.41 -9.59 -3.92
C THR A 45 9.75 -10.25 -3.64
N ARG A 46 9.72 -11.42 -3.02
CA ARG A 46 10.89 -12.29 -2.86
C ARG A 46 10.50 -13.73 -3.22
N PRO A 47 11.42 -14.54 -3.75
CA PRO A 47 11.18 -15.98 -3.91
C PRO A 47 10.79 -16.60 -2.57
N ALA A 48 9.81 -17.51 -2.58
CA ALA A 48 9.43 -18.25 -1.39
C ALA A 48 10.57 -19.20 -0.99
N SER A 49 10.96 -19.18 0.29
CA SER A 49 11.87 -20.18 0.84
C SER A 49 11.18 -21.54 0.85
N ALA A 50 11.92 -22.62 0.58
CA ALA A 50 11.41 -24.00 0.65
C ALA A 50 11.26 -24.49 2.11
N VAL A 51 10.50 -23.74 2.91
CA VAL A 51 10.17 -24.10 4.30
C VAL A 51 8.75 -24.66 4.38
N PRO A 52 8.49 -25.60 5.31
CA PRO A 52 7.13 -26.00 5.64
C PRO A 52 6.27 -24.76 5.96
N GLY A 53 5.05 -24.71 5.42
CA GLY A 53 4.15 -23.57 5.61
C GLY A 53 4.35 -22.40 4.65
N ALA A 54 5.33 -22.45 3.73
CA ALA A 54 5.56 -21.37 2.76
C ALA A 54 4.35 -21.05 1.86
N LEU A 55 3.44 -22.02 1.69
CA LEU A 55 2.23 -21.89 0.88
C LEU A 55 0.98 -21.55 1.70
N GLU A 56 1.10 -21.45 3.02
CA GLU A 56 -0.02 -21.13 3.88
C GLU A 56 -0.45 -19.68 3.72
N LYS A 57 -1.75 -19.46 3.88
CA LYS A 57 -2.35 -18.13 3.87
C LYS A 57 -1.79 -17.30 5.02
N LYS A 58 -1.40 -16.06 4.75
CA LYS A 58 -0.78 -15.18 5.75
C LYS A 58 -1.25 -13.74 5.63
N ALA A 59 -1.49 -13.09 6.77
CA ALA A 59 -1.68 -11.64 6.83
C ALA A 59 -0.36 -10.91 6.54
N LEU A 60 -0.38 -10.03 5.54
CA LEU A 60 0.72 -9.14 5.19
C LEU A 60 0.70 -7.87 6.03
N ALA A 61 -0.50 -7.36 6.31
CA ALA A 61 -0.75 -6.20 7.16
C ALA A 61 -2.17 -6.32 7.73
N ALA A 62 -2.38 -5.79 8.93
CA ALA A 62 -3.69 -5.65 9.54
C ALA A 62 -3.64 -4.50 10.56
N GLY A 63 -4.80 -3.92 10.88
CA GLY A 63 -4.92 -2.88 11.89
C GLY A 63 -6.25 -2.14 11.78
N ASP A 64 -6.36 -1.09 12.57
CA ASP A 64 -7.57 -0.27 12.62
C ASP A 64 -7.64 0.69 11.43
N LEU A 65 -8.86 1.12 11.12
CA LEU A 65 -9.19 2.14 10.15
C LEU A 65 -9.56 3.44 10.85
N THR A 66 -9.21 4.54 10.19
CA THR A 66 -9.74 5.87 10.47
C THR A 66 -10.10 6.53 9.15
N THR A 67 -10.64 7.75 9.19
CA THR A 67 -11.04 8.48 7.98
C THR A 67 -10.01 9.51 7.58
N CYS A 68 -9.74 9.63 6.28
CA CYS A 68 -8.94 10.71 5.74
C CYS A 68 -9.56 12.07 6.08
N GLN A 69 -8.79 12.94 6.76
CA GLN A 69 -9.25 14.28 7.17
C GLN A 69 -9.65 15.22 6.01
N ARG A 70 -9.32 14.87 4.76
CA ARG A 70 -9.61 15.68 3.57
C ARG A 70 -10.79 15.16 2.74
N CYS A 71 -10.92 13.85 2.57
CA CYS A 71 -11.91 13.27 1.65
C CYS A 71 -12.82 12.21 2.28
N GLY A 72 -12.63 11.89 3.56
CA GLY A 72 -13.45 10.93 4.31
C GLY A 72 -13.23 9.46 3.94
N GLN A 73 -12.38 9.13 2.96
CA GLN A 73 -12.08 7.73 2.61
C GLN A 73 -11.38 7.01 3.78
N PRO A 74 -11.64 5.70 3.97
CA PRO A 74 -10.98 4.93 5.01
C PRO A 74 -9.48 4.80 4.73
N ILE A 75 -8.67 4.93 5.79
CA ILE A 75 -7.21 4.82 5.79
C ILE A 75 -6.77 4.05 7.04
N ALA A 76 -5.59 3.44 7.00
CA ALA A 76 -5.04 2.77 8.19
C ALA A 76 -4.75 3.78 9.31
N ALA A 77 -5.11 3.42 10.54
CA ALA A 77 -4.82 4.18 11.75
C ALA A 77 -3.52 3.69 12.42
N GLY A 78 -2.77 4.62 13.01
CA GLY A 78 -1.53 4.31 13.73
C GLY A 78 -0.73 5.56 14.07
N GLU A 79 0.08 5.49 15.14
CA GLU A 79 0.81 6.65 15.68
C GLU A 79 1.77 7.31 14.68
N ASN A 80 2.30 6.54 13.73
CA ASN A 80 3.22 7.01 12.69
C ASN A 80 2.61 6.96 11.28
N LEU A 81 1.28 6.86 11.16
CA LEU A 81 0.59 6.86 9.89
C LEU A 81 0.00 8.25 9.60
N PRO A 82 0.10 8.74 8.35
CA PRO A 82 -0.46 10.06 8.04
C PRO A 82 -1.98 10.09 8.13
N THR A 83 -2.52 11.24 8.54
CA THR A 83 -3.97 11.47 8.71
C THR A 83 -4.73 11.68 7.39
N THR A 84 -4.05 11.56 6.24
CA THR A 84 -4.63 11.72 4.91
C THR A 84 -4.26 10.56 3.98
N CYS A 85 -5.15 10.21 3.05
CA CYS A 85 -4.93 9.14 2.08
C CYS A 85 -3.86 9.52 1.05
N TYR A 86 -3.26 8.52 0.38
CA TYR A 86 -2.19 8.74 -0.60
C TYR A 86 -2.56 9.74 -1.71
N ALA A 87 -3.85 9.80 -2.09
CA ALA A 87 -4.34 10.72 -3.12
C ALA A 87 -4.49 12.17 -2.62
N CYS A 88 -4.68 12.36 -1.31
CA CYS A 88 -4.88 13.67 -0.69
C CYS A 88 -3.59 14.29 -0.14
N ARG A 89 -2.54 13.49 0.06
CA ARG A 89 -1.24 13.98 0.52
C ARG A 89 -0.59 14.92 -0.51
N PRO A 90 0.04 16.01 -0.08
CA PRO A 90 0.87 16.84 -0.96
C PRO A 90 1.96 15.97 -1.58
N ARG A 91 2.11 16.00 -2.91
CA ARG A 91 3.28 15.41 -3.57
C ARG A 91 4.42 16.42 -3.41
N GLU A 92 5.37 16.15 -2.54
CA GLU A 92 6.52 17.04 -2.25
C GLU A 92 7.37 17.37 -3.50
N GLN A 93 7.22 16.64 -4.61
CA GLN A 93 8.11 16.75 -5.77
C GLN A 93 7.98 18.02 -6.66
N MET A 94 6.96 18.87 -6.50
CA MET A 94 6.81 20.08 -7.34
C MET A 94 7.14 21.40 -6.64
N GLN A 95 7.09 21.46 -5.31
CA GLN A 95 7.37 22.69 -4.56
C GLN A 95 8.86 23.01 -4.50
N ASP A 96 9.72 21.98 -4.40
CA ASP A 96 11.18 22.17 -4.36
C ASP A 96 11.76 22.54 -5.74
N TYR A 97 11.18 22.00 -6.82
CA TYR A 97 11.59 22.38 -8.19
C TYR A 97 11.14 23.80 -8.56
N PHE A 98 9.95 24.23 -8.15
CA PHE A 98 9.52 25.62 -8.38
C PHE A 98 10.26 26.63 -7.49
N SER A 99 10.53 26.28 -6.23
CA SER A 99 11.31 27.14 -5.32
C SER A 99 12.77 27.27 -5.76
N SER A 100 13.36 26.22 -6.33
CA SER A 100 14.73 26.30 -6.89
C SER A 100 14.80 27.04 -8.24
N LEU A 101 13.70 27.14 -9.00
CA LEU A 101 13.66 27.88 -10.27
C LEU A 101 13.29 29.35 -10.13
N PHE A 102 12.51 29.71 -9.10
CA PHE A 102 11.90 31.05 -8.98
C PHE A 102 12.08 31.71 -7.60
N GLY A 103 12.86 31.11 -6.69
CA GLY A 103 12.99 31.53 -5.29
C GLY A 103 13.99 32.65 -4.97
N ASP A 104 14.49 33.41 -5.97
CA ASP A 104 15.29 34.61 -5.73
C ASP A 104 14.95 35.70 -6.77
N LYS A 105 13.87 36.44 -6.49
CA LYS A 105 13.71 37.89 -6.76
C LYS A 105 12.24 38.29 -6.66
N LEU A 106 11.89 38.94 -5.55
CA LEU A 106 11.07 40.16 -5.51
C LEU A 106 11.39 40.92 -4.23
#